data_AF-A0A7J7J5P3-F1
#
_entry.id   AF-A0A7J7J5P3-F1
#
_cell.length_a   1.000
_cell.length_b   1.000
_cell.length_c   1.000
_cell.angle_alpha   90.00
_cell.angle_beta   90.00
_cell.angle_gamma   90.00
#
_symmetry.space_group_name_H-M   'P 1'
#
loop_
_entity.id
_entity.type
_entity.pdbx_description
1 polymer ?
#
loop_
_entity_poly.entity_id
_entity_poly.type
_entity_poly.pdbx_seq_one_letter_code
_entity_poly.pdbx_strand_id
1 'polypeptide(L)'
;MRSAAPSHYISPPDLILPSHGDNTNSSTNKDAECEDLISKLTAIWTGIHTTPNQAFYRDICQSLAVLHLSEGDMWRAAFYLTETQAITFSHKANLISAQKLYKYNKEADRSKDLSLFQLPLKKSLQTFKEAVNSLPEDWVSCTIAVVTLPGSNIQQLYFVRLQAKQEPVVIQAVGVTNAEVIWNSLKDLLKSSKDSMALADKVMWWEKRRQIDESLKELLQSVQAQLSVSRTALLGCYIDKKCRQIVEKHTDKLMKKFKEMNISISRSLLYMLVNGASKVSSTELEAFLKRKYSSMSDELISKFSALIIAGQDVYIDTRSPVVMCLDKWAHGFCWESLECLSYSPVTRMPSIYSIQSYLKEFSSRGDSIFTNGAYTENTYYILNPDNNLPATESLFKPILTRRETWDGIISTQPTAEQYKQGLSKHSLFLYLGHGSGQKFLKGRDLCHLDCNTVVMLMGCSSGAFDSRGDMEPAGIIQDYHIASCGRRKC
;
A
#
# COMPACT_ATOMS: atom_id res chain seq x y z
N MET A 1 -24.03 35.09 -18.50
CA MET A 1 -25.44 34.65 -18.53
C MET A 1 -25.59 33.48 -19.50
N ARG A 2 -25.68 32.27 -18.95
CA ARG A 2 -26.52 31.11 -19.37
C ARG A 2 -26.14 29.97 -18.42
N SER A 3 -27.03 29.71 -17.47
CA SER A 3 -26.92 28.64 -16.49
C SER A 3 -27.09 27.28 -17.18
N ALA A 4 -26.12 26.38 -17.02
CA ALA A 4 -26.31 24.98 -17.31
C ALA A 4 -26.77 24.28 -16.03
N ALA A 5 -27.97 23.71 -16.06
CA ALA A 5 -28.52 22.89 -14.98
C ALA A 5 -27.71 21.58 -14.85
N PRO A 6 -27.61 20.99 -13.65
CA PRO A 6 -26.92 19.72 -13.46
C PRO A 6 -27.74 18.59 -14.09
N SER A 7 -27.14 17.87 -15.02
CA SER A 7 -27.70 16.67 -15.64
C SER A 7 -27.95 15.59 -14.58
N HIS A 8 -29.18 15.11 -14.51
CA HIS A 8 -29.55 13.91 -13.74
C HIS A 8 -28.71 12.71 -14.20
N TYR A 9 -27.75 12.31 -13.38
CA TYR A 9 -26.99 11.07 -13.56
C TYR A 9 -27.81 9.91 -13.02
N ILE A 10 -28.12 8.97 -13.90
CA ILE A 10 -28.74 7.69 -13.58
C ILE A 10 -27.65 6.79 -12.97
N SER A 11 -27.83 6.38 -11.71
CA SER A 11 -26.94 5.43 -11.02
C SER A 11 -26.84 4.11 -11.81
N PRO A 12 -25.64 3.54 -12.00
CA PRO A 12 -25.50 2.21 -12.57
C PRO A 12 -26.08 1.17 -11.61
N PRO A 13 -26.58 0.01 -12.11
CA PRO A 13 -27.17 -1.02 -11.27
C PRO A 13 -26.15 -1.54 -10.26
N ASP A 14 -26.49 -1.37 -8.97
CA ASP A 14 -25.72 -1.86 -7.84
C ASP A 14 -25.63 -3.39 -7.87
N LEU A 15 -24.41 -3.93 -7.88
CA LEU A 15 -24.17 -5.26 -7.32
C LEU A 15 -24.32 -5.13 -5.80
N ILE A 16 -25.57 -5.28 -5.35
CA ILE A 16 -25.93 -5.44 -3.95
C ILE A 16 -25.25 -6.74 -3.48
N LEU A 17 -24.28 -6.63 -2.57
CA LEU A 17 -23.82 -7.77 -1.77
C LEU A 17 -25.07 -8.39 -1.11
N PRO A 18 -25.33 -9.70 -1.25
CA PRO A 18 -26.57 -10.26 -0.74
C PRO A 18 -26.66 -10.04 0.77
N SER A 19 -27.72 -9.36 1.20
CA SER A 19 -28.16 -9.38 2.59
C SER A 19 -28.72 -10.77 2.89
N HIS A 20 -28.18 -11.46 3.90
CA HIS A 20 -28.80 -12.69 4.40
C HIS A 20 -30.22 -12.38 4.91
N GLY A 21 -31.23 -12.88 4.21
CA GLY A 21 -32.64 -12.77 4.60
C GLY A 21 -33.65 -13.08 3.48
N ASP A 22 -34.06 -14.35 3.41
CA ASP A 22 -35.32 -14.94 2.92
C ASP A 22 -35.63 -15.32 1.43
N ASN A 23 -36.07 -16.59 1.31
CA ASN A 23 -36.90 -17.31 0.32
C ASN A 23 -36.30 -18.16 -0.86
N THR A 24 -35.49 -19.15 -0.48
CA THR A 24 -35.68 -20.63 -0.57
C THR A 24 -35.84 -21.44 -1.88
N ASN A 25 -36.00 -20.88 -3.08
CA ASN A 25 -35.89 -21.72 -4.31
C ASN A 25 -35.02 -21.13 -5.43
N SER A 26 -34.84 -19.81 -5.48
CA SER A 26 -33.92 -19.16 -6.43
C SER A 26 -32.55 -18.85 -5.80
N SER A 27 -32.47 -18.74 -4.46
CA SER A 27 -31.21 -18.55 -3.74
C SER A 27 -30.36 -19.81 -3.76
N THR A 28 -30.98 -20.97 -3.52
CA THR A 28 -30.29 -22.28 -3.46
C THR A 28 -29.60 -22.64 -4.78
N ASN A 29 -30.20 -22.29 -5.93
CA ASN A 29 -29.60 -22.53 -7.24
C ASN A 29 -28.43 -21.55 -7.52
N LYS A 30 -28.56 -20.29 -7.11
CA LYS A 30 -27.46 -19.29 -7.22
C LYS A 30 -26.29 -19.60 -6.31
N ASP A 31 -26.58 -20.09 -5.10
CA ASP A 31 -25.56 -20.51 -4.13
C ASP A 31 -24.80 -21.72 -4.68
N ALA A 32 -25.49 -22.71 -5.26
CA ALA A 32 -24.88 -23.86 -5.91
C ALA A 32 -24.03 -23.48 -7.16
N GLU A 33 -24.50 -22.54 -7.99
CA GLU A 33 -23.73 -22.00 -9.12
C GLU A 33 -22.47 -21.25 -8.65
N CYS A 34 -22.57 -20.48 -7.56
CA CYS A 34 -21.45 -19.77 -6.96
C CYS A 34 -20.39 -20.75 -6.43
N GLU A 35 -20.82 -21.77 -5.68
CA GLU A 35 -19.94 -22.82 -5.15
C GLU A 35 -19.21 -23.58 -6.28
N ASP A 36 -19.92 -23.95 -7.35
CA ASP A 36 -19.34 -24.60 -8.53
C ASP A 36 -18.30 -23.70 -9.22
N LEU A 37 -18.61 -22.40 -9.37
CA LEU A 37 -17.68 -21.44 -9.96
C LEU A 37 -16.43 -21.25 -9.09
N ILE A 38 -16.58 -21.12 -7.78
CA ILE A 38 -15.47 -21.06 -6.82
C ILE A 38 -14.60 -22.31 -6.93
N SER A 39 -15.21 -23.49 -6.99
CA SER A 39 -14.50 -24.77 -7.13
C SER A 39 -13.66 -24.82 -8.42
N LYS A 40 -14.26 -24.48 -9.56
CA LYS A 40 -13.59 -24.43 -10.86
C LYS A 40 -12.44 -23.42 -10.87
N LEU A 41 -12.67 -22.19 -10.41
CA LEU A 41 -11.64 -21.15 -10.34
C LEU A 41 -10.51 -21.53 -9.38
N THR A 42 -10.83 -22.16 -8.25
CA THR A 42 -9.83 -22.65 -7.28
C THR A 42 -8.98 -23.76 -7.88
N ALA A 43 -9.57 -24.67 -8.67
CA ALA A 43 -8.83 -25.70 -9.39
C ALA A 43 -7.86 -25.10 -10.42
N ILE A 44 -8.31 -24.09 -11.19
CA ILE A 44 -7.45 -23.37 -12.13
C ILE A 44 -6.33 -22.64 -11.39
N TRP A 45 -6.66 -21.91 -10.31
CA TRP A 45 -5.69 -21.21 -9.47
C TRP A 45 -4.62 -22.17 -8.94
N THR A 46 -5.02 -23.34 -8.43
CA THR A 46 -4.12 -24.38 -7.94
C THR A 46 -3.16 -24.90 -9.02
N GLY A 47 -3.58 -24.89 -10.30
CA GLY A 47 -2.73 -25.28 -11.42
C GLY A 47 -1.67 -24.23 -11.80
N ILE A 48 -1.88 -22.94 -11.47
CA ILE A 48 -1.05 -21.84 -11.98
C ILE A 48 -0.34 -21.01 -10.91
N HIS A 49 -0.74 -21.10 -9.63
CA HIS A 49 -0.29 -20.16 -8.58
C HIS A 49 1.21 -20.23 -8.26
N THR A 50 1.91 -21.31 -8.62
CA THR A 50 3.35 -21.45 -8.41
C THR A 50 4.19 -20.72 -9.46
N THR A 51 3.62 -20.49 -10.64
CA THR A 51 4.25 -19.77 -11.76
C THR A 51 3.20 -18.86 -12.41
N PRO A 52 2.70 -17.86 -11.67
CA PRO A 52 1.55 -17.08 -12.08
C PRO A 52 1.85 -16.25 -13.33
N ASN A 53 1.12 -16.47 -14.43
CA ASN A 53 1.07 -15.49 -15.50
C ASN A 53 0.31 -14.25 -15.00
N GLN A 54 0.92 -13.07 -15.09
CA GLN A 54 0.40 -11.90 -14.39
C GLN A 54 -1.04 -11.52 -14.75
N ALA A 55 -1.40 -11.49 -16.04
CA ALA A 55 -2.74 -11.06 -16.44
C ALA A 55 -3.80 -12.09 -16.01
N PHE A 56 -3.60 -13.34 -16.42
CA PHE A 56 -4.56 -14.41 -16.15
C PHE A 56 -4.70 -14.74 -14.66
N TYR A 57 -3.59 -14.77 -13.92
CA TYR A 57 -3.59 -15.02 -12.48
C TYR A 57 -4.34 -13.94 -11.72
N ARG A 58 -4.16 -12.67 -12.13
CA ARG A 58 -4.85 -11.54 -11.53
C ARG A 58 -6.36 -11.65 -11.71
N ASP A 59 -6.84 -11.94 -12.91
CA ASP A 59 -8.27 -12.04 -13.19
C ASP A 59 -8.95 -13.16 -12.39
N ILE A 60 -8.27 -14.31 -12.26
CA ILE A 60 -8.73 -15.43 -11.42
C ILE A 60 -8.79 -15.01 -9.96
N CYS A 61 -7.74 -14.40 -9.43
CA CYS A 61 -7.71 -13.96 -8.03
C CYS A 61 -8.78 -12.89 -7.76
N GLN A 62 -9.00 -11.95 -8.67
CA GLN A 62 -10.06 -10.95 -8.53
C GLN A 62 -11.45 -11.58 -8.52
N SER A 63 -11.69 -12.55 -9.40
CA SER A 63 -12.96 -13.28 -9.45
C SER A 63 -13.20 -14.08 -8.15
N LEU A 64 -12.20 -14.85 -7.70
CA LEU A 64 -12.26 -15.60 -6.45
C LEU A 64 -12.47 -14.68 -5.24
N ALA A 65 -11.81 -13.52 -5.21
CA ALA A 65 -11.97 -12.55 -4.14
C ALA A 65 -13.41 -12.04 -4.01
N VAL A 66 -14.03 -11.68 -5.13
CA VAL A 66 -15.40 -11.16 -5.17
C VAL A 66 -16.41 -12.24 -4.77
N LEU A 67 -16.21 -13.47 -5.26
CA LEU A 67 -17.06 -14.61 -4.90
C LEU A 67 -17.00 -14.91 -3.40
N HIS A 68 -15.80 -15.03 -2.82
CA HIS A 68 -15.67 -15.23 -1.37
C HIS A 68 -16.15 -14.05 -0.53
N LEU A 69 -16.05 -12.81 -1.05
CA LEU A 69 -16.64 -11.66 -0.39
C LEU A 69 -18.17 -11.78 -0.31
N SER A 70 -18.81 -12.34 -1.35
CA SER A 70 -20.26 -12.59 -1.37
C SER A 70 -20.70 -13.69 -0.40
N GLU A 71 -19.83 -14.67 -0.12
CA GLU A 71 -20.05 -15.70 0.91
C GLU A 71 -19.72 -15.21 2.34
N GLY A 72 -19.18 -14.00 2.48
CA GLY A 72 -18.73 -13.46 3.77
C GLY A 72 -17.38 -13.97 4.26
N ASP A 73 -16.60 -14.70 3.45
CA ASP A 73 -15.25 -15.16 3.81
C ASP A 73 -14.20 -14.06 3.56
N MET A 74 -14.02 -13.22 4.59
CA MET A 74 -13.06 -12.12 4.56
C MET A 74 -11.61 -12.58 4.42
N TRP A 75 -11.26 -13.76 4.94
CA TRP A 75 -9.90 -14.28 4.89
C TRP A 75 -9.52 -14.70 3.47
N ARG A 76 -10.39 -15.43 2.77
CA ARG A 76 -10.15 -15.81 1.38
C ARG A 76 -10.24 -14.60 0.44
N ALA A 77 -11.21 -13.71 0.65
CA ALA A 77 -11.30 -12.46 -0.13
C ALA A 77 -10.02 -11.62 0.00
N ALA A 78 -9.54 -11.40 1.23
CA ALA A 78 -8.30 -10.67 1.50
C ALA A 78 -7.06 -11.34 0.89
N PHE A 79 -6.98 -12.68 0.99
CA PHE A 79 -5.90 -13.47 0.42
C PHE A 79 -5.82 -13.24 -1.10
N TYR A 80 -6.90 -13.50 -1.82
CA TYR A 80 -6.89 -13.38 -3.28
C TYR A 80 -6.69 -11.94 -3.76
N LEU A 81 -7.25 -10.92 -3.08
CA LEU A 81 -6.94 -9.52 -3.41
C LEU A 81 -5.46 -9.20 -3.23
N THR A 82 -4.81 -9.72 -2.19
CA THR A 82 -3.38 -9.51 -1.97
C THR A 82 -2.51 -10.27 -2.97
N GLU A 83 -2.99 -11.42 -3.48
CA GLU A 83 -2.31 -12.19 -4.53
C GLU A 83 -2.23 -11.46 -5.88
N THR A 84 -3.10 -10.47 -6.11
CA THR A 84 -3.06 -9.66 -7.33
C THR A 84 -1.88 -8.68 -7.41
N GLN A 85 -1.08 -8.57 -6.34
CA GLN A 85 -0.02 -7.59 -6.19
C GLN A 85 1.39 -8.23 -6.17
N ALA A 86 2.36 -7.44 -6.66
CA ALA A 86 3.79 -7.76 -6.66
C ALA A 86 4.14 -9.14 -7.25
N ILE A 87 3.42 -9.59 -8.27
CA ILE A 87 3.66 -10.85 -8.99
C ILE A 87 5.04 -10.83 -9.66
N THR A 88 5.32 -9.80 -10.47
CA THR A 88 6.59 -9.64 -11.20
C THR A 88 7.75 -9.36 -10.26
N PHE A 89 7.50 -8.56 -9.22
CA PHE A 89 8.45 -8.34 -8.14
C PHE A 89 8.82 -9.66 -7.46
N SER A 90 7.82 -10.51 -7.15
CA SER A 90 8.05 -11.80 -6.50
C SER A 90 8.88 -12.75 -7.37
N HIS A 91 8.59 -12.81 -8.67
CA HIS A 91 9.42 -13.58 -9.62
C HIS A 91 10.87 -13.10 -9.63
N LYS A 92 11.08 -11.78 -9.73
CA LYS A 92 12.42 -11.19 -9.75
C LYS A 92 13.15 -11.46 -8.44
N ALA A 93 12.51 -11.20 -7.30
CA ALA A 93 13.09 -11.42 -5.98
C ALA A 93 13.51 -12.88 -5.79
N ASN A 94 12.63 -13.84 -6.11
CA ASN A 94 12.94 -15.27 -5.98
C ASN A 94 14.05 -15.73 -6.93
N LEU A 95 14.07 -15.23 -8.17
CA LEU A 95 15.16 -15.52 -9.11
C LEU A 95 16.50 -15.01 -8.60
N ILE A 96 16.56 -13.76 -8.13
CA ILE A 96 17.78 -13.15 -7.60
C ILE A 96 18.24 -13.87 -6.33
N SER A 97 17.33 -14.18 -5.40
CA SER A 97 17.63 -14.97 -4.20
C SER A 97 18.20 -16.36 -4.55
N ALA A 98 17.64 -17.05 -5.56
CA ALA A 98 18.17 -18.33 -6.02
C ALA A 98 19.57 -18.20 -6.64
N GLN A 99 19.83 -17.15 -7.42
CA GLN A 99 21.14 -16.87 -8.00
C GLN A 99 22.19 -16.57 -6.92
N LYS A 100 21.83 -15.76 -5.91
CA LYS A 100 22.68 -15.48 -4.74
C LYS A 100 23.01 -16.77 -3.98
N LEU A 101 22.02 -17.64 -3.76
CA LEU A 101 22.20 -18.93 -3.09
C LEU A 101 23.13 -19.86 -3.88
N TYR A 102 22.94 -19.97 -5.19
CA TYR A 102 23.78 -20.78 -6.06
C TYR A 102 25.24 -20.33 -6.04
N LYS A 103 25.48 -19.02 -6.18
CA LYS A 103 26.84 -18.45 -6.13
C LYS A 103 27.50 -18.76 -4.78
N TYR A 104 26.76 -18.66 -3.68
CA TYR A 104 27.30 -18.99 -2.37
C TYR A 104 27.68 -20.45 -2.19
N ASN A 105 26.79 -21.37 -2.57
CA ASN A 105 27.02 -22.79 -2.36
C ASN A 105 28.25 -23.28 -3.15
N LYS A 106 28.66 -22.52 -4.16
CA LYS A 106 29.91 -22.73 -4.90
C LYS A 106 31.15 -22.14 -4.19
N GLU A 107 30.98 -21.08 -3.41
CA GLU A 107 32.07 -20.30 -2.78
C GLU A 107 32.34 -20.67 -1.30
N ALA A 108 31.42 -21.32 -0.60
CA ALA A 108 31.51 -21.58 0.84
C ALA A 108 31.65 -23.06 1.24
N ASP A 109 32.48 -23.29 2.27
CA ASP A 109 32.50 -24.51 3.07
C ASP A 109 31.20 -24.58 3.92
N ARG A 110 30.56 -25.75 4.00
CA ARG A 110 29.11 -25.95 4.28
C ARG A 110 28.66 -25.71 5.74
N SER A 111 29.28 -24.79 6.49
CA SER A 111 29.15 -24.74 7.96
C SER A 111 28.30 -23.61 8.55
N LYS A 112 27.48 -22.87 7.77
CA LYS A 112 26.61 -21.81 8.33
C LYS A 112 25.19 -21.86 7.79
N ASP A 113 24.22 -21.89 8.72
CA ASP A 113 22.80 -21.69 8.45
C ASP A 113 22.56 -20.31 7.83
N LEU A 114 21.90 -20.29 6.68
CA LEU A 114 21.66 -19.08 5.92
C LEU A 114 20.17 -18.73 5.92
N SER A 115 19.81 -17.61 6.54
CA SER A 115 18.50 -17.00 6.34
C SER A 115 18.57 -16.05 5.14
N LEU A 116 18.02 -16.46 3.99
CA LEU A 116 17.79 -15.57 2.85
C LEU A 116 16.39 -14.99 2.92
N PHE A 117 16.26 -13.75 2.44
CA PHE A 117 14.97 -13.27 2.00
C PHE A 117 14.44 -14.16 0.89
N GLN A 118 13.34 -14.85 1.18
CA GLN A 118 12.61 -15.66 0.22
C GLN A 118 11.13 -15.34 0.38
N LEU A 119 10.53 -14.93 -0.73
CA LEU A 119 9.08 -14.84 -0.79
C LEU A 119 8.53 -16.25 -0.98
N PRO A 120 7.40 -16.61 -0.35
CA PRO A 120 6.83 -17.93 -0.48
C PRO A 120 6.52 -18.25 -1.95
N LEU A 121 7.15 -19.32 -2.47
CA LEU A 121 6.90 -19.84 -3.82
C LEU A 121 5.51 -20.50 -3.93
N LYS A 122 5.12 -21.21 -2.87
CA LYS A 122 3.79 -21.81 -2.73
C LYS A 122 3.03 -21.04 -1.68
N LYS A 123 2.17 -20.13 -2.16
CA LYS A 123 1.29 -19.36 -1.30
C LYS A 123 0.01 -20.12 -1.06
N SER A 124 -0.52 -19.99 0.15
CA SER A 124 -1.76 -20.58 0.63
C SER A 124 -2.42 -19.64 1.63
N LEU A 125 -3.68 -19.91 1.96
CA LEU A 125 -4.37 -19.17 3.01
C LEU A 125 -3.64 -19.23 4.37
N GLN A 126 -3.01 -20.37 4.67
CA GLN A 126 -2.26 -20.55 5.91
C GLN A 126 -1.01 -19.68 5.94
N THR A 127 -0.20 -19.69 4.88
CA THR A 127 0.98 -18.82 4.78
C THR A 127 0.62 -17.33 4.78
N PHE A 128 -0.56 -16.99 4.24
CA PHE A 128 -1.10 -15.63 4.30
C PHE A 128 -1.46 -15.21 5.72
N LYS A 129 -2.18 -16.07 6.46
CA LYS A 129 -2.48 -15.84 7.89
C LYS A 129 -1.21 -15.67 8.71
N GLU A 130 -0.19 -16.48 8.46
CA GLU A 130 1.13 -16.35 9.11
C GLU A 130 1.83 -15.03 8.76
N ALA A 131 1.71 -14.55 7.51
CA ALA A 131 2.23 -13.25 7.12
C ALA A 131 1.50 -12.10 7.82
N VAL A 132 0.17 -12.14 7.88
CA VAL A 132 -0.63 -11.14 8.61
C VAL A 132 -0.29 -11.14 10.11
N ASN A 133 -0.16 -12.32 10.72
CA ASN A 133 0.16 -12.44 12.15
C ASN A 133 1.61 -12.12 12.51
N SER A 134 2.48 -11.92 11.51
CA SER A 134 3.86 -11.45 11.74
C SER A 134 3.96 -9.93 11.92
N LEU A 135 2.91 -9.19 11.60
CA LEU A 135 2.85 -7.74 11.82
C LEU A 135 2.97 -7.43 13.31
N PRO A 136 3.65 -6.33 13.70
CA PRO A 136 3.55 -5.79 15.04
C PRO A 136 2.08 -5.50 15.42
N GLU A 137 1.75 -5.62 16.71
CA GLU A 137 0.37 -5.60 17.20
C GLU A 137 -0.39 -4.30 16.87
N ASP A 138 0.33 -3.18 16.78
CA ASP A 138 -0.21 -1.86 16.51
C ASP A 138 -0.05 -1.39 15.05
N TRP A 139 0.65 -2.17 14.23
CA TRP A 139 0.83 -1.88 12.82
C TRP A 139 -0.37 -2.33 12.01
N VAL A 140 -0.60 -1.62 10.92
CA VAL A 140 -1.62 -1.95 9.93
C VAL A 140 -0.94 -2.12 8.58
N SER A 141 -1.26 -3.19 7.88
CA SER A 141 -1.01 -3.27 6.45
C SER A 141 -2.33 -2.99 5.71
N CYS A 142 -2.32 -2.09 4.74
CA CYS A 142 -3.49 -1.79 3.92
C CYS A 142 -3.17 -2.05 2.44
N THR A 143 -3.81 -3.07 1.89
CA THR A 143 -3.74 -3.37 0.46
C THR A 143 -4.80 -2.51 -0.25
N ILE A 144 -4.38 -1.72 -1.23
CA ILE A 144 -5.27 -0.96 -2.12
C ILE A 144 -5.35 -1.69 -3.45
N ALA A 145 -6.46 -2.38 -3.70
CA ALA A 145 -6.69 -3.18 -4.88
C ALA A 145 -7.66 -2.49 -5.85
N VAL A 146 -7.36 -2.56 -7.16
CA VAL A 146 -8.23 -2.05 -8.22
C VAL A 146 -8.82 -3.25 -8.96
N VAL A 147 -10.08 -3.56 -8.69
CA VAL A 147 -10.77 -4.74 -9.20
C VAL A 147 -11.59 -4.37 -10.42
N THR A 148 -11.37 -5.08 -11.53
CA THR A 148 -12.22 -4.98 -12.72
C THR A 148 -13.09 -6.24 -12.74
N LEU A 149 -14.40 -6.08 -12.59
CA LEU A 149 -15.30 -7.23 -12.61
C LEU A 149 -15.37 -7.83 -14.03
N PRO A 150 -15.39 -9.16 -14.17
CA PRO A 150 -15.56 -9.80 -15.47
C PRO A 150 -16.80 -9.28 -16.21
N GLY A 151 -16.63 -8.85 -17.46
CA GLY A 151 -17.72 -8.29 -18.28
C GLY A 151 -18.07 -6.83 -17.97
N SER A 152 -17.37 -6.17 -17.03
CA SER A 152 -17.52 -4.74 -16.74
C SER A 152 -16.24 -3.98 -17.09
N ASN A 153 -16.41 -2.77 -17.61
CA ASN A 153 -15.30 -1.82 -17.80
C ASN A 153 -15.08 -0.94 -16.56
N ILE A 154 -15.85 -1.13 -15.49
CA ILE A 154 -15.80 -0.31 -14.28
C ILE A 154 -14.74 -0.86 -13.34
N GLN A 155 -13.74 -0.03 -13.05
CA GLN A 155 -12.72 -0.30 -12.05
C GLN A 155 -13.19 0.12 -10.67
N GLN A 156 -13.35 -0.86 -9.78
CA GLN A 156 -13.73 -0.65 -8.38
C GLN A 156 -12.51 -0.67 -7.48
N LEU A 157 -12.46 0.25 -6.52
CA LEU A 157 -11.38 0.30 -5.53
C LEU A 157 -11.78 -0.52 -4.29
N TYR A 158 -10.88 -1.35 -3.80
CA TYR A 158 -11.03 -2.12 -2.57
C TYR A 158 -9.86 -1.82 -1.62
N PHE A 159 -10.18 -1.69 -0.34
CA PHE A 159 -9.20 -1.67 0.74
C PHE A 159 -9.26 -2.99 1.49
N VAL A 160 -8.11 -3.63 1.66
CA VAL A 160 -7.95 -4.78 2.54
C VAL A 160 -7.07 -4.36 3.71
N ARG A 161 -7.69 -4.18 4.86
CA ARG A 161 -7.01 -3.85 6.11
C ARG A 161 -6.62 -5.15 6.82
N LEU A 162 -5.33 -5.27 7.12
CA LEU A 162 -4.71 -6.43 7.77
C LEU A 162 -4.05 -5.97 9.07
N GLN A 163 -4.34 -6.69 10.15
CA GLN A 163 -3.75 -6.49 11.47
C GLN A 163 -3.53 -7.86 12.11
N ALA A 164 -2.44 -8.02 12.87
CA ALA A 164 -2.14 -9.27 13.55
C ALA A 164 -3.29 -9.68 14.48
N LYS A 165 -3.63 -10.97 14.49
CA LYS A 165 -4.66 -11.59 15.34
C LYS A 165 -6.09 -11.04 15.12
N GLN A 166 -6.33 -10.30 14.04
CA GLN A 166 -7.66 -9.83 13.66
C GLN A 166 -8.09 -10.44 12.33
N GLU A 167 -9.40 -10.64 12.17
CA GLU A 167 -9.95 -10.95 10.85
C GLU A 167 -9.73 -9.75 9.91
N PRO A 168 -9.31 -9.97 8.65
CA PRO A 168 -9.20 -8.92 7.66
C PRO A 168 -10.50 -8.14 7.48
N VAL A 169 -10.37 -6.85 7.20
CA VAL A 169 -11.51 -6.03 6.78
C VAL A 169 -11.35 -5.73 5.30
N VAL A 170 -12.25 -6.26 4.47
CA VAL A 170 -12.33 -5.97 3.04
C VAL A 170 -13.50 -5.02 2.80
N ILE A 171 -13.21 -3.82 2.29
CA ILE A 171 -14.24 -2.82 1.98
C ILE A 171 -14.06 -2.26 0.58
N GLN A 172 -15.17 -2.13 -0.14
CA GLN A 172 -15.23 -1.43 -1.41
C GLN A 172 -15.31 0.08 -1.15
N ALA A 173 -14.51 0.87 -1.88
CA ALA A 173 -14.66 2.32 -1.91
C ALA A 173 -15.82 2.67 -2.84
N VAL A 174 -16.95 3.02 -2.25
CA VAL A 174 -18.22 3.14 -2.98
C VAL A 174 -18.34 4.45 -3.76
N GLY A 175 -17.74 5.54 -3.27
CA GLY A 175 -17.88 6.85 -3.94
C GLY A 175 -16.92 7.07 -5.11
N VAL A 176 -15.98 6.14 -5.36
CA VAL A 176 -15.12 6.17 -6.55
C VAL A 176 -15.84 5.46 -7.68
N THR A 177 -16.58 6.22 -8.48
CA THR A 177 -17.40 5.70 -9.59
C THR A 177 -16.57 5.01 -10.66
N ASN A 178 -15.36 5.52 -10.93
CA ASN A 178 -14.35 4.87 -11.75
C ASN A 178 -12.96 5.36 -11.37
N ALA A 179 -12.13 4.46 -10.85
CA ALA A 179 -10.75 4.77 -10.46
C ALA A 179 -9.93 5.35 -11.63
N GLU A 180 -10.24 4.96 -12.87
CA GLU A 180 -9.57 5.45 -14.07
C GLU A 180 -9.66 6.98 -14.24
N VAL A 181 -10.78 7.60 -13.85
CA VAL A 181 -10.96 9.05 -13.94
C VAL A 181 -9.94 9.76 -13.05
N ILE A 182 -9.75 9.27 -11.81
CA ILE A 182 -8.77 9.81 -10.87
C ILE A 182 -7.36 9.71 -11.46
N TRP A 183 -7.04 8.55 -12.04
CA TRP A 183 -5.72 8.31 -12.61
C TRP A 183 -5.43 9.18 -13.82
N ASN A 184 -6.43 9.42 -14.67
CA ASN A 184 -6.29 10.28 -15.84
C ASN A 184 -6.13 11.76 -15.44
N SER A 185 -6.92 12.25 -14.48
CA SER A 185 -6.73 13.60 -13.93
C SER A 185 -5.32 13.80 -13.35
N LEU A 186 -4.81 12.81 -12.62
CA LEU A 186 -3.45 12.88 -12.08
C LEU A 186 -2.38 12.88 -13.19
N LYS A 187 -2.54 12.05 -14.23
CA LYS A 187 -1.61 12.03 -15.38
C LYS A 187 -1.56 13.40 -16.07
N ASP A 188 -2.70 14.06 -16.23
CA ASP A 188 -2.77 15.39 -16.85
C ASP A 188 -2.08 16.47 -15.99
N LEU A 189 -2.21 16.39 -14.66
CA LEU A 189 -1.48 17.27 -13.73
C LEU A 189 0.04 17.02 -13.80
N LEU A 190 0.48 15.76 -13.80
CA LEU A 190 1.89 15.41 -13.91
C LEU A 190 2.48 15.87 -15.25
N LYS A 191 1.73 15.71 -16.34
CA LYS A 191 2.11 16.23 -17.66
C LYS A 191 2.22 17.75 -17.63
N SER A 192 1.22 18.45 -17.09
CA SER A 192 1.26 19.91 -16.93
C SER A 192 2.44 20.40 -16.09
N SER A 193 2.80 19.66 -15.03
CA SER A 193 3.96 19.95 -14.19
C SER A 193 5.27 19.81 -14.97
N LYS A 194 5.39 18.76 -15.79
CA LYS A 194 6.53 18.56 -16.68
C LYS A 194 6.62 19.67 -17.74
N ASP A 195 5.52 19.99 -18.40
CA ASP A 195 5.45 21.00 -19.45
C ASP A 195 5.75 22.40 -18.91
N SER A 196 5.41 22.68 -17.64
CA SER A 196 5.74 23.95 -16.98
C SER A 196 7.24 24.26 -16.95
N MET A 197 8.11 23.24 -17.00
CA MET A 197 9.57 23.43 -17.00
C MET A 197 10.10 24.14 -18.25
N ALA A 198 9.32 24.18 -19.35
CA ALA A 198 9.67 24.90 -20.57
C ALA A 198 9.35 26.41 -20.51
N LEU A 199 8.63 26.87 -19.48
CA LEU A 199 8.29 28.29 -19.33
C LEU A 199 9.51 29.10 -18.88
N ALA A 200 9.99 29.99 -19.75
CA ALA A 200 11.14 30.85 -19.46
C ALA A 200 10.81 32.03 -18.53
N ASP A 201 9.58 32.56 -18.62
CA ASP A 201 9.13 33.65 -17.76
C ASP A 201 8.88 33.14 -16.33
N LYS A 202 9.62 33.69 -15.37
CA LYS A 202 9.57 33.24 -13.96
C LYS A 202 8.22 33.50 -13.29
N VAL A 203 7.54 34.59 -13.64
CA VAL A 203 6.24 34.94 -13.04
C VAL A 203 5.18 33.97 -13.54
N MET A 204 5.12 33.75 -14.85
CA MET A 204 4.22 32.77 -15.46
C MET A 204 4.54 31.34 -14.99
N TRP A 205 5.81 31.00 -14.84
CA TRP A 205 6.23 29.69 -14.31
C TRP A 205 5.70 29.46 -12.89
N TRP A 206 5.90 30.41 -11.98
CA TRP A 206 5.41 30.30 -10.60
C TRP A 206 3.90 30.26 -10.52
N GLU A 207 3.23 31.11 -11.30
CA GLU A 207 1.77 31.15 -11.36
C GLU A 207 1.20 29.80 -11.84
N LYS A 208 1.74 29.26 -12.94
CA LYS A 208 1.32 27.95 -13.45
C LYS A 208 1.54 26.83 -12.43
N ARG A 209 2.67 26.84 -11.71
CA ARG A 209 2.96 25.80 -10.70
C ARG A 209 2.07 25.89 -9.47
N ARG A 210 1.71 27.09 -9.01
CA ARG A 210 0.72 27.28 -7.93
C ARG A 210 -0.66 26.78 -8.35
N GLN A 211 -1.07 27.04 -9.59
CA GLN A 211 -2.32 26.50 -10.13
C GLN A 211 -2.33 24.96 -10.16
N ILE A 212 -1.24 24.34 -10.61
CA ILE A 212 -1.12 22.87 -10.62
C ILE A 212 -1.17 22.30 -9.20
N ASP A 213 -0.51 22.96 -8.23
CA ASP A 213 -0.52 22.57 -6.83
C ASP A 213 -1.93 22.65 -6.21
N GLU A 214 -2.66 23.74 -6.46
CA GLU A 214 -4.05 23.87 -6.01
C GLU A 214 -4.96 22.83 -6.68
N SER A 215 -4.80 22.58 -7.98
CA SER A 215 -5.57 21.51 -8.66
C SER A 215 -5.26 20.10 -8.12
N LEU A 216 -4.01 19.84 -7.71
CA LEU A 216 -3.67 18.58 -7.04
C LEU A 216 -4.35 18.49 -5.67
N LYS A 217 -4.36 19.58 -4.91
CA LYS A 217 -5.05 19.65 -3.62
C LYS A 217 -6.57 19.45 -3.77
N GLU A 218 -7.21 20.08 -4.74
CA GLU A 218 -8.62 19.86 -5.06
C GLU A 218 -8.91 18.41 -5.45
N LEU A 219 -8.04 17.79 -6.27
CA LEU A 219 -8.14 16.38 -6.63
C LEU A 219 -8.05 15.48 -5.38
N LEU A 220 -7.07 15.72 -4.50
CA LEU A 220 -6.91 14.96 -3.25
C LEU A 220 -8.13 15.09 -2.33
N GLN A 221 -8.68 16.29 -2.19
CA GLN A 221 -9.90 16.54 -1.41
C GLN A 221 -11.11 15.84 -2.01
N SER A 222 -11.28 15.89 -3.33
CA SER A 222 -12.35 15.20 -4.05
C SER A 222 -12.25 13.68 -3.87
N VAL A 223 -11.06 13.10 -4.04
CA VAL A 223 -10.83 11.66 -3.82
C VAL A 223 -11.14 11.30 -2.37
N GLN A 224 -10.64 12.05 -1.39
CA GLN A 224 -10.92 11.77 0.02
C GLN A 224 -12.43 11.77 0.35
N ALA A 225 -13.18 12.71 -0.22
CA ALA A 225 -14.63 12.78 -0.07
C ALA A 225 -15.31 11.55 -0.70
N GLN A 226 -14.88 11.15 -1.90
CA GLN A 226 -15.36 9.94 -2.58
C GLN A 226 -15.03 8.64 -1.83
N LEU A 227 -13.88 8.57 -1.16
CA LEU A 227 -13.55 7.44 -0.30
C LEU A 227 -14.53 7.34 0.89
N SER A 228 -15.08 8.47 1.36
CA SER A 228 -16.01 8.52 2.49
C SER A 228 -15.49 7.69 3.68
N VAL A 229 -16.33 6.86 4.32
CA VAL A 229 -15.96 5.99 5.44
C VAL A 229 -14.83 5.01 5.11
N SER A 230 -14.66 4.62 3.84
CA SER A 230 -13.63 3.63 3.47
C SER A 230 -12.20 4.12 3.73
N ARG A 231 -11.97 5.44 3.82
CA ARG A 231 -10.66 5.99 4.20
C ARG A 231 -10.23 5.59 5.61
N THR A 232 -11.16 5.20 6.48
CA THR A 232 -10.82 4.70 7.83
C THR A 232 -10.00 3.41 7.82
N ALA A 233 -10.05 2.63 6.73
CA ALA A 233 -9.18 1.47 6.55
C ALA A 233 -7.70 1.83 6.48
N LEU A 234 -7.38 3.06 6.06
CA LEU A 234 -6.02 3.59 5.91
C LEU A 234 -5.43 4.10 7.23
N LEU A 235 -6.18 4.09 8.34
CA LEU A 235 -5.72 4.67 9.61
C LEU A 235 -5.00 3.64 10.49
N GLY A 236 -3.85 4.03 11.05
CA GLY A 236 -3.18 3.25 12.09
C GLY A 236 -4.01 3.14 13.37
N CYS A 237 -3.58 2.24 14.26
CA CYS A 237 -4.08 2.21 15.65
C CYS A 237 -3.52 3.38 16.44
N TYR A 238 -4.23 3.86 17.45
CA TYR A 238 -3.69 4.86 18.37
C TYR A 238 -2.40 4.36 19.04
N ILE A 239 -1.36 5.22 19.05
CA ILE A 239 -0.09 4.94 19.74
C ILE A 239 -0.33 4.96 21.25
N ASP A 240 -1.09 5.94 21.74
CA ASP A 240 -1.44 6.00 23.15
C ASP A 240 -2.27 4.78 23.57
N LYS A 241 -1.75 4.05 24.57
CA LYS A 241 -2.32 2.79 25.03
C LYS A 241 -3.70 2.99 25.66
N LYS A 242 -3.96 4.13 26.33
CA LYS A 242 -5.27 4.42 26.92
C LYS A 242 -6.31 4.68 25.84
N CYS A 243 -5.96 5.48 24.82
CA CYS A 243 -6.82 5.75 23.66
C CYS A 243 -7.16 4.44 22.93
N ARG A 244 -6.17 3.56 22.71
CA ARG A 244 -6.40 2.23 22.14
C ARG A 244 -7.37 1.39 22.98
N GLN A 245 -7.18 1.35 24.30
CA GLN A 245 -8.08 0.63 25.21
C GLN A 245 -9.50 1.20 25.23
N ILE A 246 -9.67 2.53 25.08
CA ILE A 246 -10.99 3.16 24.97
C ILE A 246 -11.71 2.64 23.72
N VAL A 247 -11.02 2.65 22.57
CA VAL A 247 -11.56 2.13 21.30
C VAL A 247 -11.91 0.66 21.39
N GLU A 248 -11.05 -0.17 21.97
CA GLU A 248 -11.29 -1.60 22.16
C GLU A 248 -12.52 -1.86 23.06
N LYS A 249 -12.57 -1.22 24.24
CA LYS A 249 -13.69 -1.34 25.17
C LYS A 249 -15.00 -0.87 24.56
N HIS A 250 -14.98 0.25 23.83
CA HIS A 250 -16.16 0.76 23.14
C HIS A 250 -16.61 -0.21 22.05
N THR A 251 -15.68 -0.74 21.26
CA THR A 251 -15.97 -1.77 20.25
C THR A 251 -16.65 -2.98 20.89
N ASP A 252 -16.10 -3.53 21.98
CA ASP A 252 -16.67 -4.71 22.65
C ASP A 252 -18.03 -4.44 23.29
N LYS A 253 -18.25 -3.24 23.83
CA LYS A 253 -19.55 -2.79 24.33
C LYS A 253 -20.58 -2.73 23.20
N LEU A 254 -20.20 -2.17 22.06
CA LEU A 254 -21.06 -2.08 20.89
C LEU A 254 -21.35 -3.46 20.28
N MET A 255 -20.38 -4.37 20.24
CA MET A 255 -20.61 -5.75 19.79
C MET A 255 -21.72 -6.44 20.59
N LYS A 256 -21.72 -6.29 21.93
CA LYS A 256 -22.78 -6.85 22.79
C LYS A 256 -24.14 -6.24 22.46
N LYS A 257 -24.20 -4.91 22.36
CA LYS A 257 -25.43 -4.17 22.05
C LYS A 257 -25.99 -4.51 20.67
N PHE A 258 -25.13 -4.66 19.66
CA PHE A 258 -25.55 -5.03 18.31
C PHE A 258 -26.02 -6.48 18.23
N LYS A 259 -25.42 -7.38 19.02
CA LYS A 259 -25.95 -8.73 19.18
C LYS A 259 -27.35 -8.74 19.79
N GLU A 260 -27.62 -7.92 20.81
CA GLU A 260 -28.96 -7.75 21.40
C GLU A 260 -29.98 -7.18 20.40
N MET A 261 -29.51 -6.38 19.44
CA MET A 261 -30.31 -5.78 18.39
C MET A 261 -30.42 -6.66 17.12
N ASN A 262 -29.93 -7.90 17.15
CA ASN A 262 -29.86 -8.82 16.00
C ASN A 262 -29.12 -8.26 14.77
N ILE A 263 -28.12 -7.42 15.01
CA ILE A 263 -27.28 -6.81 13.98
C ILE A 263 -26.00 -7.65 13.82
N SER A 264 -25.80 -8.22 12.63
CA SER A 264 -24.57 -8.93 12.30
C SER A 264 -23.49 -7.97 11.78
N ILE A 265 -22.41 -7.81 12.55
CA ILE A 265 -21.22 -7.05 12.14
C ILE A 265 -19.97 -7.76 12.66
N SER A 266 -18.92 -7.85 11.85
CA SER A 266 -17.66 -8.41 12.33
C SER A 266 -16.99 -7.44 13.31
N ARG A 267 -16.36 -7.99 14.34
CA ARG A 267 -15.66 -7.19 15.35
C ARG A 267 -14.57 -6.33 14.71
N SER A 268 -13.83 -6.86 13.73
CA SER A 268 -12.76 -6.12 13.03
C SER A 268 -13.31 -4.93 12.25
N LEU A 269 -14.44 -5.08 11.56
CA LEU A 269 -15.07 -3.97 10.85
C LEU A 269 -15.55 -2.90 11.83
N LEU A 270 -16.21 -3.30 12.91
CA LEU A 270 -16.67 -2.36 13.93
C LEU A 270 -15.48 -1.63 14.60
N TYR A 271 -14.41 -2.35 14.91
CA TYR A 271 -13.18 -1.77 15.44
C TYR A 271 -12.60 -0.73 14.51
N MET A 272 -12.51 -1.01 13.20
CA MET A 272 -12.04 -0.06 12.19
C MET A 272 -12.90 1.22 12.18
N LEU A 273 -14.23 1.07 12.20
CA LEU A 273 -15.16 2.20 12.21
C LEU A 273 -15.01 3.06 13.47
N VAL A 274 -14.93 2.45 14.66
CA VAL A 274 -14.72 3.17 15.92
C VAL A 274 -13.34 3.83 15.95
N ASN A 275 -12.28 3.13 15.51
CA ASN A 275 -10.91 3.65 15.47
C ASN A 275 -10.76 4.88 14.56
N GLY A 276 -11.55 4.93 13.49
CA GLY A 276 -11.58 6.03 12.52
C GLY A 276 -12.73 7.02 12.70
N ALA A 277 -13.55 6.89 13.75
CA ALA A 277 -14.79 7.65 13.89
C ALA A 277 -14.55 9.17 13.89
N SER A 278 -13.42 9.63 14.45
CA SER A 278 -13.05 11.06 14.48
C SER A 278 -12.70 11.64 13.11
N LYS A 279 -12.55 10.79 12.08
CA LYS A 279 -12.21 11.18 10.70
C LYS A 279 -13.41 11.12 9.75
N VAL A 280 -14.60 10.83 10.24
CA VAL A 280 -15.83 10.68 9.45
C VAL A 280 -16.98 11.44 10.09
N SER A 281 -17.87 11.98 9.27
CA SER A 281 -19.10 12.61 9.74
C SER A 281 -20.22 11.58 9.97
N SER A 282 -21.26 11.94 10.74
CA SER A 282 -22.44 11.07 10.91
C SER A 282 -23.13 10.77 9.58
N THR A 283 -23.19 11.73 8.67
CA THR A 283 -23.84 11.55 7.37
C THR A 283 -23.09 10.57 6.48
N GLU A 284 -21.75 10.64 6.47
CA GLU A 284 -20.92 9.66 5.77
C GLU A 284 -21.10 8.25 6.34
N LEU A 285 -21.13 8.14 7.68
CA LEU A 285 -21.30 6.86 8.36
C LEU A 285 -22.68 6.25 8.13
N GLU A 286 -23.74 7.05 8.19
CA GLU A 286 -25.09 6.62 7.87
C GLU A 286 -25.20 6.15 6.42
N ALA A 287 -24.66 6.89 5.46
CA ALA A 287 -24.66 6.49 4.05
C ALA A 287 -23.96 5.14 3.82
N PHE A 288 -22.81 4.93 4.47
CA PHE A 288 -22.09 3.66 4.43
C PHE A 288 -22.91 2.52 5.04
N LEU A 289 -23.50 2.73 6.22
CA LEU A 289 -24.30 1.73 6.91
C LEU A 289 -25.58 1.38 6.14
N LYS A 290 -26.30 2.37 5.59
CA LYS A 290 -27.49 2.14 4.74
C LYS A 290 -27.18 1.24 3.57
N ARG A 291 -26.03 1.43 2.92
CA ARG A 291 -25.62 0.61 1.78
C ARG A 291 -25.25 -0.81 2.20
N LYS A 292 -24.53 -0.97 3.32
CA LYS A 292 -24.12 -2.29 3.81
C LYS A 292 -25.31 -3.09 4.38
N TYR A 293 -26.26 -2.40 5.00
CA TYR A 293 -27.41 -2.96 5.70
C TYR A 293 -28.72 -2.38 5.13
N SER A 294 -28.96 -2.63 3.85
CA SER A 294 -30.10 -2.08 3.10
C SER A 294 -31.47 -2.45 3.67
N SER A 295 -31.56 -3.53 4.45
CA SER A 295 -32.78 -3.99 5.11
C SER A 295 -33.08 -3.27 6.45
N MET A 296 -32.15 -2.47 6.97
CA MET A 296 -32.35 -1.74 8.23
C MET A 296 -33.15 -0.46 8.04
N SER A 297 -33.95 -0.10 9.06
CA SER A 297 -34.66 1.19 9.07
C SER A 297 -33.71 2.36 9.28
N ASP A 298 -34.06 3.53 8.74
CA ASP A 298 -33.28 4.76 8.89
C ASP A 298 -33.04 5.13 10.37
N GLU A 299 -34.03 4.93 11.24
CA GLU A 299 -33.90 5.16 12.68
C GLU A 299 -32.82 4.27 13.30
N LEU A 300 -32.76 3.00 12.90
CA LEU A 300 -31.76 2.05 13.38
C LEU A 300 -30.37 2.43 12.88
N ILE A 301 -30.25 2.87 11.62
CA ILE A 301 -29.00 3.33 11.03
C ILE A 301 -28.48 4.60 11.74
N SER A 302 -29.32 5.60 11.96
CA SER A 302 -28.92 6.82 12.69
C SER A 302 -28.51 6.49 14.12
N LYS A 303 -29.22 5.57 14.80
CA LYS A 303 -28.82 5.08 16.13
C LYS A 303 -27.48 4.34 16.09
N PHE A 304 -27.22 3.52 15.07
CA PHE A 304 -25.96 2.82 14.88
C PHE A 304 -24.82 3.82 14.68
N SER A 305 -24.97 4.77 13.76
CA SER A 305 -24.00 5.84 13.50
C SER A 305 -23.67 6.63 14.76
N ALA A 306 -24.70 7.10 15.48
CA ALA A 306 -24.53 7.84 16.72
C ALA A 306 -23.77 7.04 17.80
N LEU A 307 -24.02 5.74 17.91
CA LEU A 307 -23.32 4.88 18.86
C LEU A 307 -21.84 4.67 18.52
N ILE A 308 -21.48 4.58 17.23
CA ILE A 308 -20.07 4.51 16.81
C ILE A 308 -19.37 5.83 17.14
N ILE A 309 -19.99 6.97 16.85
CA ILE A 309 -19.42 8.31 17.06
C ILE A 309 -19.32 8.68 18.54
N ALA A 310 -20.27 8.25 19.37
CA ALA A 310 -20.31 8.58 20.81
C ALA A 310 -19.11 8.03 21.62
N GLY A 311 -18.31 7.11 21.07
CA GLY A 311 -17.13 6.55 21.74
C GLY A 311 -15.83 7.34 21.59
N GLN A 312 -15.91 8.59 21.12
CA GLN A 312 -14.77 9.42 20.74
C GLN A 312 -14.13 10.22 21.89
N ASP A 313 -14.15 9.72 23.14
CA ASP A 313 -13.37 10.33 24.24
C ASP A 313 -11.85 10.11 24.08
N VAL A 314 -11.36 10.23 22.85
CA VAL A 314 -9.96 10.13 22.44
C VAL A 314 -9.43 11.55 22.26
N TYR A 315 -8.48 11.92 23.09
CA TYR A 315 -7.95 13.28 23.20
C TYR A 315 -6.59 13.45 22.50
N ILE A 316 -5.97 12.35 22.04
CA ILE A 316 -4.69 12.34 21.29
C ILE A 316 -4.85 11.47 20.05
N ASP A 317 -4.66 12.05 18.88
CA ASP A 317 -4.81 11.38 17.57
C ASP A 317 -3.45 11.05 16.92
N THR A 318 -2.50 10.58 17.72
CA THR A 318 -1.24 10.04 17.21
C THR A 318 -1.41 8.56 16.87
N ARG A 319 -1.05 8.18 15.64
CA ARG A 319 -1.33 6.87 15.07
C ARG A 319 -0.07 6.11 14.71
N SER A 320 -0.15 4.80 14.88
CA SER A 320 0.90 3.85 14.58
C SER A 320 1.04 3.70 13.06
N PRO A 321 2.16 3.15 12.56
CA PRO A 321 2.43 3.09 11.13
C PRO A 321 1.41 2.30 10.32
N VAL A 322 1.21 2.75 9.08
CA VAL A 322 0.44 2.04 8.06
C VAL A 322 1.38 1.72 6.89
N VAL A 323 1.44 0.44 6.53
CA VAL A 323 2.21 -0.05 5.39
C VAL A 323 1.26 -0.35 4.25
N MET A 324 1.33 0.43 3.18
CA MET A 324 0.47 0.28 2.01
C MET A 324 1.06 -0.72 1.02
N CYS A 325 0.24 -1.67 0.56
CA CYS A 325 0.55 -2.54 -0.57
C CYS A 325 -0.36 -2.16 -1.74
N LEU A 326 0.21 -1.67 -2.84
CA LEU A 326 -0.56 -1.01 -3.90
C LEU A 326 -0.70 -1.92 -5.12
N ASP A 327 -1.89 -1.92 -5.72
CA ASP A 327 -2.09 -2.48 -7.06
C ASP A 327 -1.38 -1.62 -8.12
N LYS A 328 -1.11 -2.22 -9.29
CA LYS A 328 -0.42 -1.59 -10.42
C LYS A 328 -0.96 -0.21 -10.80
N TRP A 329 -2.27 -0.01 -10.71
CA TRP A 329 -2.92 1.26 -11.06
C TRP A 329 -2.89 2.29 -9.93
N ALA A 330 -2.70 1.85 -8.69
CA ALA A 330 -2.74 2.70 -7.50
C ALA A 330 -1.37 3.34 -7.16
N HIS A 331 -0.25 2.86 -7.73
CA HIS A 331 1.08 3.38 -7.41
C HIS A 331 1.28 4.85 -7.76
N GLY A 332 0.68 5.34 -8.85
CA GLY A 332 0.88 6.71 -9.32
C GLY A 332 0.33 7.77 -8.38
N PHE A 333 -0.68 7.42 -7.57
CA PHE A 333 -1.38 8.35 -6.68
C PHE A 333 -0.63 8.56 -5.36
N CYS A 334 -0.62 9.79 -4.85
CA CYS A 334 0.00 10.18 -3.58
C CYS A 334 -0.95 9.94 -2.40
N TRP A 335 -1.26 8.68 -2.10
CA TRP A 335 -2.13 8.28 -0.99
C TRP A 335 -1.73 8.91 0.35
N GLU A 336 -0.43 9.03 0.58
CA GLU A 336 0.16 9.64 1.78
C GLU A 336 -0.21 11.11 1.98
N SER A 337 -0.63 11.80 0.91
CA SER A 337 -1.02 13.21 0.93
C SER A 337 -2.51 13.43 1.20
N LEU A 338 -3.30 12.37 1.43
CA LEU A 338 -4.68 12.50 1.88
C LEU A 338 -4.71 13.11 3.30
N GLU A 339 -5.61 14.06 3.53
CA GLU A 339 -5.69 14.82 4.79
C GLU A 339 -5.94 13.91 6.01
N CYS A 340 -6.70 12.83 5.84
CA CYS A 340 -6.91 11.83 6.90
C CYS A 340 -5.61 11.15 7.37
N LEU A 341 -4.51 11.28 6.61
CA LEU A 341 -3.19 10.71 6.89
C LEU A 341 -2.10 11.76 7.22
N SER A 342 -2.40 13.07 7.24
CA SER A 342 -1.42 14.16 7.40
C SER A 342 -0.48 14.03 8.63
N TYR A 343 -0.87 13.26 9.64
CA TYR A 343 -0.09 13.03 10.86
C TYR A 343 0.14 11.54 11.17
N SER A 344 -0.10 10.67 10.18
CA SER A 344 0.13 9.23 10.30
C SER A 344 1.45 8.85 9.62
N PRO A 345 2.29 8.00 10.23
CA PRO A 345 3.43 7.44 9.54
C PRO A 345 2.95 6.45 8.48
N VAL A 346 3.22 6.74 7.21
CA VAL A 346 2.82 5.89 6.08
C VAL A 346 4.05 5.48 5.29
N THR A 347 4.11 4.20 4.92
CA THR A 347 5.14 3.65 4.03
C THR A 347 4.49 2.76 2.97
N ARG A 348 5.22 2.44 1.90
CA ARG A 348 4.79 1.47 0.88
C ARG A 348 5.69 0.25 0.91
N MET A 349 5.10 -0.92 0.68
CA MET A 349 5.83 -2.17 0.46
C MET A 349 5.21 -2.93 -0.72
N PRO A 350 5.95 -3.82 -1.40
CA PRO A 350 5.41 -4.57 -2.53
C PRO A 350 4.24 -5.49 -2.15
N SER A 351 4.32 -6.16 -1.00
CA SER A 351 3.29 -7.10 -0.53
C SER A 351 3.43 -7.42 0.95
N ILE A 352 2.39 -8.01 1.56
CA ILE A 352 2.43 -8.53 2.94
C ILE A 352 3.55 -9.55 3.17
N TYR A 353 3.87 -10.36 2.16
CA TYR A 353 4.97 -11.32 2.24
C TYR A 353 6.33 -10.63 2.23
N SER A 354 6.44 -9.51 1.52
CA SER A 354 7.63 -8.66 1.59
C SER A 354 7.78 -8.09 3.00
N ILE A 355 6.70 -7.58 3.59
CA ILE A 355 6.70 -7.10 4.98
C ILE A 355 7.13 -8.21 5.95
N GLN A 356 6.49 -9.38 5.90
CA GLN A 356 6.84 -10.52 6.76
C GLN A 356 8.33 -10.88 6.61
N SER A 357 8.83 -10.93 5.38
CA SER A 357 10.21 -11.32 5.11
C SER A 357 11.20 -10.27 5.64
N TYR A 358 10.91 -8.98 5.48
CA TYR A 358 11.67 -7.88 6.11
C TYR A 358 11.67 -8.02 7.64
N LEU A 359 10.50 -8.20 8.25
CA LEU A 359 10.36 -8.32 9.70
C LEU A 359 11.14 -9.52 10.25
N LYS A 360 11.07 -10.69 9.60
CA LYS A 360 11.84 -11.88 9.98
C LYS A 360 13.35 -11.66 9.85
N GLU A 361 13.79 -11.09 8.73
CA GLU A 361 15.20 -10.83 8.46
C GLU A 361 15.81 -9.84 9.45
N PHE A 362 15.07 -8.77 9.77
CA PHE A 362 15.58 -7.74 10.67
C PHE A 362 15.39 -8.07 12.15
N SER A 363 14.31 -8.75 12.54
CA SER A 363 14.11 -9.13 13.96
C SER A 363 15.05 -10.24 14.42
N SER A 364 15.55 -11.08 13.50
CA SER A 364 16.58 -12.07 13.82
C SER A 364 17.97 -11.46 14.02
N ARG A 365 18.14 -10.16 13.73
CA ARG A 365 19.41 -9.42 13.80
C ARG A 365 19.34 -8.41 14.95
N GLY A 366 20.01 -8.71 16.07
CA GLY A 366 20.11 -7.78 17.21
C GLY A 366 20.66 -6.41 16.84
N ASP A 367 21.53 -6.34 15.82
CA ASP A 367 22.15 -5.11 15.31
C ASP A 367 21.55 -4.57 14.00
N SER A 368 20.30 -4.88 13.70
CA SER A 368 19.68 -4.38 12.47
C SER A 368 19.37 -2.88 12.52
N ILE A 369 19.29 -2.25 11.33
CA ILE A 369 18.77 -0.89 11.19
C ILE A 369 17.31 -0.79 11.66
N PHE A 370 16.54 -1.88 11.56
CA PHE A 370 15.16 -1.91 12.03
C PHE A 370 15.07 -1.82 13.56
N THR A 371 15.97 -2.51 14.27
CA THR A 371 15.99 -2.56 15.74
C THR A 371 16.71 -1.34 16.33
N ASN A 372 17.84 -0.93 15.75
CA ASN A 372 18.73 0.07 16.33
C ASN A 372 18.69 1.43 15.62
N GLY A 373 17.94 1.55 14.52
CA GLY A 373 17.98 2.70 13.64
C GLY A 373 19.24 2.74 12.76
N ALA A 374 19.27 3.69 11.81
CA ALA A 374 20.45 3.92 10.99
C ALA A 374 21.54 4.63 11.82
N TYR A 375 22.75 4.11 11.83
CA TYR A 375 23.89 4.79 12.45
C TYR A 375 24.34 5.97 11.58
N THR A 376 23.88 7.17 11.93
CA THR A 376 24.04 8.38 11.10
C THR A 376 25.49 8.84 10.96
N GLU A 377 26.39 8.48 11.85
CA GLU A 377 27.82 8.80 11.69
C GLU A 377 28.47 7.98 10.58
N ASN A 378 27.89 6.84 10.20
CA ASN A 378 28.31 6.01 9.06
C ASN A 378 27.42 6.30 7.84
N THR A 379 27.59 7.50 7.28
CA THR A 379 26.81 7.99 6.13
C THR A 379 27.70 8.14 4.90
N TYR A 380 27.20 7.69 3.75
CA TYR A 380 27.78 7.95 2.44
C TYR A 380 26.89 8.87 1.61
N TYR A 381 27.44 9.89 0.96
CA TYR A 381 26.66 10.79 0.11
C TYR A 381 27.22 10.96 -1.31
N ILE A 382 26.33 11.19 -2.26
CA ILE A 382 26.66 11.60 -3.63
C ILE A 382 25.88 12.89 -3.91
N LEU A 383 26.59 13.99 -4.06
CA LEU A 383 26.02 15.32 -4.30
C LEU A 383 26.41 15.85 -5.67
N ASN A 384 25.41 16.25 -6.47
CA ASN A 384 25.62 16.87 -7.78
C ASN A 384 26.58 16.09 -8.70
N PRO A 385 26.37 14.79 -8.94
CA PRO A 385 27.35 13.96 -9.64
C PRO A 385 27.59 14.37 -11.11
N ASP A 386 26.67 15.13 -11.73
CA ASP A 386 26.81 15.64 -13.10
C ASP A 386 27.40 17.05 -13.18
N ASN A 387 27.70 17.65 -12.04
CA ASN A 387 28.17 19.04 -11.95
C ASN A 387 27.24 20.05 -12.64
N ASN A 388 25.91 19.88 -12.53
CA ASN A 388 24.90 20.73 -13.16
C ASN A 388 23.76 21.17 -12.21
N LEU A 389 23.91 20.92 -10.91
CA LEU A 389 23.00 21.37 -9.84
C LEU A 389 23.72 22.32 -8.86
N PRO A 390 24.25 23.47 -9.32
CA PRO A 390 25.07 24.35 -8.48
C PRO A 390 24.31 24.92 -7.27
N ALA A 391 23.00 25.17 -7.40
CA ALA A 391 22.17 25.65 -6.29
C ALA A 391 22.01 24.58 -5.19
N THR A 392 21.73 23.33 -5.58
CA THR A 392 21.65 22.19 -4.65
C THR A 392 22.99 21.94 -3.99
N GLU A 393 24.09 21.99 -4.75
CA GLU A 393 25.42 21.80 -4.20
C GLU A 393 25.75 22.88 -3.16
N SER A 394 25.55 24.15 -3.49
CA SER A 394 25.81 25.28 -2.58
C SER A 394 25.04 25.14 -1.26
N LEU A 395 23.79 24.67 -1.32
CA LEU A 395 22.94 24.46 -0.14
C LEU A 395 23.42 23.29 0.73
N PHE A 396 23.71 22.13 0.14
CA PHE A 396 23.95 20.91 0.90
C PHE A 396 25.42 20.65 1.22
N LYS A 397 26.36 21.14 0.41
CA LYS A 397 27.80 20.91 0.62
C LYS A 397 28.26 21.31 2.04
N PRO A 398 27.92 22.50 2.58
CA PRO A 398 28.33 22.87 3.94
C PRO A 398 27.72 21.96 5.03
N ILE A 399 26.54 21.40 4.78
CA ILE A 399 25.83 20.53 5.74
C ILE A 399 26.51 19.16 5.77
N LEU A 400 26.80 18.60 4.59
CA LEU A 400 27.37 17.27 4.44
C LEU A 400 28.84 17.23 4.89
N THR A 401 29.66 18.22 4.49
CA THR A 401 31.10 18.24 4.82
C THR A 401 31.40 18.65 6.26
N ARG A 402 30.42 19.16 7.00
CA ARG A 402 30.58 19.50 8.42
C ARG A 402 30.71 18.24 9.30
N ARG A 403 30.22 17.10 8.83
CA ARG A 403 30.30 15.82 9.53
C ARG A 403 31.58 15.11 9.11
N GLU A 404 32.60 15.13 9.97
CA GLU A 404 33.91 14.55 9.65
C GLU A 404 33.88 13.05 9.36
N THR A 405 32.88 12.35 9.89
CA THR A 405 32.71 10.90 9.69
C THR A 405 31.94 10.55 8.40
N TRP A 406 31.39 11.55 7.70
CA TRP A 406 30.62 11.31 6.48
C TRP A 406 31.55 11.28 5.27
N ASP A 407 31.46 10.20 4.51
CA ASP A 407 32.20 10.04 3.27
C ASP A 407 31.30 10.37 2.07
N GLY A 408 31.88 10.88 0.98
CA GLY A 408 31.08 11.12 -0.21
C GLY A 408 31.78 11.72 -1.40
N ILE A 409 31.01 11.89 -2.47
CA ILE A 409 31.45 12.42 -3.76
C ILE A 409 30.65 13.70 -4.06
N ILE A 410 31.35 14.76 -4.48
CA ILE A 410 30.74 16.06 -4.82
C ILE A 410 31.21 16.48 -6.22
N SER A 411 30.28 17.00 -7.04
CA SER A 411 30.54 17.57 -8.38
C SER A 411 31.23 16.61 -9.36
N THR A 412 31.20 15.31 -9.10
CA THR A 412 31.93 14.28 -9.89
C THR A 412 31.09 13.02 -10.00
N GLN A 413 31.17 12.34 -11.15
CA GLN A 413 30.44 11.09 -11.35
C GLN A 413 31.08 9.96 -10.53
N PRO A 414 30.28 9.21 -9.74
CA PRO A 414 30.77 8.02 -9.05
C PRO A 414 31.02 6.89 -10.04
N THR A 415 32.07 6.11 -9.80
CA THR A 415 32.20 4.80 -10.44
C THR A 415 31.13 3.84 -9.90
N ALA A 416 30.80 2.79 -10.68
CA ALA A 416 29.87 1.76 -10.23
C ALA A 416 30.33 1.12 -8.91
N GLU A 417 31.64 0.95 -8.71
CA GLU A 417 32.19 0.37 -7.50
C GLU A 417 32.06 1.30 -6.28
N GLN A 418 32.34 2.60 -6.43
CA GLN A 418 32.09 3.59 -5.36
C GLN A 418 30.61 3.62 -4.95
N TYR A 419 29.69 3.55 -5.93
CA TYR A 419 28.26 3.50 -5.65
C TYR A 419 27.88 2.23 -4.85
N LYS A 420 28.38 1.06 -5.27
CA LYS A 420 28.16 -0.22 -4.57
C LYS A 420 28.71 -0.20 -3.15
N GLN A 421 29.90 0.38 -2.95
CA GLN A 421 30.52 0.49 -1.63
C GLN A 421 29.73 1.42 -0.71
N GLY A 422 29.23 2.54 -1.23
CA GLY A 422 28.28 3.40 -0.53
C GLY A 422 27.10 2.61 0.04
N LEU A 423 26.45 1.79 -0.80
CA LEU A 423 25.27 1.00 -0.40
C LEU A 423 25.58 -0.19 0.53
N SER A 424 26.78 -0.78 0.45
CA SER A 424 27.07 -2.05 1.14
C SER A 424 27.80 -1.86 2.47
N LYS A 425 28.55 -0.76 2.63
CA LYS A 425 29.44 -0.51 3.77
C LYS A 425 28.90 0.53 4.76
N HIS A 426 27.91 1.32 4.36
CA HIS A 426 27.38 2.41 5.18
C HIS A 426 25.99 2.08 5.71
N SER A 427 25.56 2.81 6.75
CA SER A 427 24.24 2.63 7.37
C SER A 427 23.19 3.59 6.79
N LEU A 428 23.66 4.72 6.22
CA LEU A 428 22.84 5.69 5.51
C LEU A 428 23.51 6.07 4.18
N PHE A 429 22.71 6.13 3.11
CA PHE A 429 23.14 6.50 1.77
C PHE A 429 22.27 7.63 1.24
N LEU A 430 22.90 8.75 0.89
CA LEU A 430 22.24 9.95 0.39
C LEU A 430 22.61 10.19 -1.08
N TYR A 431 21.62 10.23 -1.97
CA TYR A 431 21.81 10.61 -3.36
C TYR A 431 21.08 11.91 -3.64
N LEU A 432 21.81 12.96 -4.00
CA LEU A 432 21.28 14.28 -4.36
C LEU A 432 21.71 14.61 -5.80
N GLY A 433 20.88 14.22 -6.76
CA GLY A 433 21.18 14.31 -8.18
C GLY A 433 19.97 14.04 -9.06
N HIS A 434 20.16 13.98 -10.37
CA HIS A 434 19.07 13.67 -11.30
C HIS A 434 18.62 12.21 -11.18
N GLY A 435 17.31 11.97 -11.22
CA GLY A 435 16.76 10.62 -11.20
C GLY A 435 17.06 9.88 -9.90
N SER A 436 17.41 8.60 -10.03
CA SER A 436 17.63 7.68 -8.91
C SER A 436 19.03 7.05 -8.91
N GLY A 437 19.99 7.65 -9.62
CA GLY A 437 21.35 7.12 -9.74
C GLY A 437 21.50 5.91 -10.68
N GLN A 438 20.44 5.49 -11.36
CA GLN A 438 20.43 4.31 -12.27
C GLN A 438 21.48 4.34 -13.39
N LYS A 439 21.92 5.53 -13.80
CA LYS A 439 23.00 5.69 -14.77
C LYS A 439 24.38 5.30 -14.22
N PHE A 440 24.56 5.35 -12.90
CA PHE A 440 25.82 5.00 -12.23
C PHE A 440 25.81 3.55 -11.76
N LEU A 441 24.65 3.02 -11.39
CA LEU A 441 24.46 1.63 -11.02
C LEU A 441 23.13 1.10 -11.55
N LYS A 442 23.19 0.14 -12.48
CA LYS A 442 22.01 -0.45 -13.10
C LYS A 442 21.27 -1.33 -12.10
N GLY A 443 19.94 -1.40 -12.21
CA GLY A 443 19.09 -2.22 -11.34
C GLY A 443 19.49 -3.69 -11.27
N ARG A 444 19.97 -4.27 -12.39
CA ARG A 444 20.51 -5.64 -12.44
C ARG A 444 21.68 -5.84 -11.47
N ASP A 445 22.60 -4.89 -11.38
CA ASP A 445 23.75 -5.01 -10.48
C ASP A 445 23.35 -4.69 -9.05
N LEU A 446 22.44 -3.72 -8.89
CA LEU A 446 21.93 -3.27 -7.59
C LEU A 446 21.21 -4.39 -6.83
N CYS A 447 20.28 -5.12 -7.47
CA CYS A 447 19.52 -6.17 -6.80
C CYS A 447 20.38 -7.36 -6.32
N HIS A 448 21.59 -7.54 -6.87
CA HIS A 448 22.54 -8.56 -6.43
C HIS A 448 23.40 -8.12 -5.24
N LEU A 449 23.34 -6.86 -4.82
CA LEU A 449 24.04 -6.37 -3.64
C LEU A 449 23.38 -6.90 -2.37
N ASP A 450 24.17 -6.94 -1.30
CA ASP A 450 23.65 -7.12 0.07
C ASP A 450 23.65 -5.74 0.73
N CYS A 451 22.50 -5.06 0.60
CA CYS A 451 22.29 -3.69 1.06
C CYS A 451 21.76 -3.71 2.50
N ASN A 452 22.49 -3.11 3.43
CA ASN A 452 21.99 -2.87 4.80
C ASN A 452 22.15 -1.39 5.13
N THR A 453 21.59 -0.54 4.27
CA THR A 453 21.60 0.90 4.42
C THR A 453 20.17 1.43 4.27
N VAL A 454 19.87 2.52 4.98
CA VAL A 454 18.76 3.39 4.60
C VAL A 454 19.19 4.18 3.36
N VAL A 455 18.32 4.28 2.37
CA VAL A 455 18.61 4.97 1.10
C VAL A 455 17.68 6.16 0.95
N MET A 456 18.25 7.35 0.73
CA MET A 456 17.49 8.56 0.40
C MET A 456 17.84 9.01 -1.02
N LEU A 457 16.87 8.89 -1.94
CA LEU A 457 17.02 9.27 -3.35
C LEU A 457 16.34 10.61 -3.64
N MET A 458 17.07 11.70 -3.48
CA MET A 458 16.60 13.06 -3.71
C MET A 458 16.87 13.47 -5.17
N GLY A 459 15.97 13.05 -6.06
CA GLY A 459 16.04 13.39 -7.48
C GLY A 459 14.67 13.28 -8.16
N CYS A 460 14.50 14.00 -9.27
CA CYS A 460 13.27 14.00 -10.03
C CYS A 460 12.89 12.56 -10.46
N SER A 461 11.65 12.16 -10.21
CA SER A 461 11.13 10.82 -10.58
C SER A 461 11.92 9.64 -9.98
N SER A 462 12.63 9.83 -8.86
CA SER A 462 13.42 8.75 -8.23
C SER A 462 12.58 7.56 -7.75
N GLY A 463 11.36 7.85 -7.28
CA GLY A 463 10.35 6.87 -6.87
C GLY A 463 9.30 6.54 -7.93
N ALA A 464 9.49 7.00 -9.18
CA ALA A 464 8.54 6.73 -10.25
C ALA A 464 8.59 5.26 -10.69
N PHE A 465 7.44 4.79 -11.16
CA PHE A 465 7.28 3.47 -11.74
C PHE A 465 6.87 3.60 -13.21
N ASP A 466 7.54 2.85 -14.08
CA ASP A 466 7.22 2.81 -15.51
C ASP A 466 6.08 1.83 -15.75
N SER A 467 4.97 2.31 -16.31
CA SER A 467 3.83 1.48 -16.70
C SER A 467 4.21 0.51 -17.83
N ARG A 468 3.84 -0.77 -17.70
CA ARG A 468 4.15 -1.82 -18.68
C ARG A 468 2.90 -2.52 -19.24
N GLY A 469 1.87 -1.73 -19.54
CA GLY A 469 0.60 -2.23 -20.06
C GLY A 469 -0.05 -3.23 -19.10
N ASP A 470 -0.20 -4.47 -19.53
CA ASP A 470 -0.76 -5.54 -18.70
C ASP A 470 0.17 -5.94 -17.56
N MET A 471 1.48 -5.72 -17.71
CA MET A 471 2.45 -6.01 -16.66
C MET A 471 2.43 -4.97 -15.53
N GLU A 472 2.87 -5.40 -14.35
CA GLU A 472 3.08 -4.54 -13.19
C GLU A 472 4.15 -3.50 -13.52
N PRO A 473 4.03 -2.30 -12.95
CA PRO A 473 4.94 -1.25 -13.28
C PRO A 473 6.27 -1.53 -12.59
N ALA A 474 7.36 -1.12 -13.25
CA ALA A 474 8.72 -1.41 -12.79
C ALA A 474 9.42 -0.12 -12.41
N GLY A 475 10.17 -0.14 -11.32
CA GLY A 475 10.95 1.00 -10.85
C GLY A 475 12.15 0.53 -10.05
N ILE A 476 13.20 1.35 -9.98
CA ILE A 476 14.43 0.98 -9.26
C ILE A 476 14.21 0.74 -7.77
N ILE A 477 13.14 1.30 -7.20
CA ILE A 477 12.77 1.07 -5.80
C ILE A 477 12.55 -0.42 -5.52
N GLN A 478 12.01 -1.18 -6.48
CA GLN A 478 11.90 -2.64 -6.38
C GLN A 478 13.28 -3.30 -6.30
N ASP A 479 14.27 -2.80 -7.04
CA ASP A 479 15.63 -3.34 -6.99
C ASP A 479 16.30 -3.04 -5.66
N TYR A 480 16.09 -1.84 -5.09
CA TYR A 480 16.54 -1.53 -3.74
C TYR A 480 15.90 -2.46 -2.71
N HIS A 481 14.60 -2.74 -2.85
CA HIS A 481 13.96 -3.72 -1.99
C HIS A 481 14.65 -5.08 -2.09
N ILE A 482 14.87 -5.62 -3.30
CA ILE A 482 15.55 -6.91 -3.50
C ILE A 482 17.02 -6.90 -3.04
N ALA A 483 17.70 -5.75 -3.12
CA ALA A 483 19.06 -5.60 -2.61
C ALA A 483 19.09 -5.62 -1.07
N SER A 484 18.11 -4.98 -0.43
CA SER A 484 17.97 -4.90 1.03
C SER A 484 17.50 -6.19 1.67
N CYS A 485 16.95 -7.08 0.86
CA CYS A 485 16.66 -8.49 1.14
C CYS A 485 17.93 -9.37 1.16
N GLY A 486 19.05 -8.77 1.55
CA GLY A 486 20.41 -9.23 1.31
C GLY A 486 21.12 -9.74 2.56
N ARG A 487 21.96 -10.74 2.33
CA ARG A 487 22.66 -11.57 3.31
C ARG A 487 23.57 -10.80 4.27
N ARG A 488 23.68 -11.25 5.53
CA ARG A 488 24.97 -11.22 6.28
C ARG A 488 25.20 -12.52 7.05
N LYS A 489 26.48 -12.86 7.20
CA LYS A 489 26.97 -13.95 8.07
C LYS A 489 26.51 -13.64 9.51
N CYS A 490 25.81 -14.58 10.14
CA CYS A 490 25.82 -14.68 11.59
C CYS A 490 27.22 -15.06 12.09
#